data_AF-A0A8S3HRJ2-F1
#
_entry.id   AF-A0A8S3HRJ2-F1
#
_cell.length_a   1.000
_cell.length_b   1.000
_cell.length_c   1.000
_cell.angle_alpha   90.00
_cell.angle_beta   90.00
_cell.angle_gamma   90.00
#
_symmetry.space_group_name_H-M   'P 1'
#
loop_
_entity.id
_entity.type
_entity.pdbx_description
1 polymer ?
#
loop_
_entity_poly.entity_id
_entity_poly.type
_entity_poly.pdbx_seq_one_letter_code
_entity_poly.pdbx_strand_id
1 'polypeptide(L)'
;ETNNTTNHPPSTVNLELDDRVVIRGTKYGTLKYIGKFHLENGTWCGIKLDDPSGKHDGKVGGMRYFKCQHRYGVLAPLHDVEKVASDSRDPRALQRQSMISTGSFDHFRDSPSSNSNISEISNSSNGMGLCPPRSPKKIPQPNFSTDLKTTRTLSSPAEVSNLREKLNEKDKSIEQLKKEHQKDHLELSESLGKIHSLKQQITTLQQQYEVKENQNVHLIQEQVQLKQRVEDLQFQLEEYQSPESNLVKLSDDPQLVLSVNEIENFAETNEKLAQLESINQILTDEKELLQEELKQLHEMKESETHAKTYIDELERTIETFKFQIADLQSKTNQWNEKETFYKQQI
;
A
#
# COMPACT_ATOMS: atom_id res chain seq x y z
N GLU A 1 -36.64 -37.91 12.53
CA GLU A 1 -36.15 -37.29 11.27
C GLU A 1 -35.94 -35.80 11.52
N THR A 2 -35.05 -35.15 10.76
CA THR A 2 -34.55 -33.81 11.06
C THR A 2 -35.34 -32.70 10.36
N ASN A 3 -36.01 -31.85 11.13
CA ASN A 3 -36.59 -30.61 10.61
C ASN A 3 -35.53 -29.50 10.55
N ASN A 4 -35.17 -29.12 9.33
CA ASN A 4 -34.23 -28.04 9.04
C ASN A 4 -35.02 -26.74 8.88
N THR A 5 -34.84 -25.77 9.77
CA THR A 5 -35.37 -24.41 9.59
C THR A 5 -34.33 -23.43 10.14
N THR A 6 -33.75 -22.66 9.21
CA THR A 6 -32.59 -21.80 9.46
C THR A 6 -32.95 -20.60 10.33
N ASN A 7 -32.36 -20.53 11.52
CA ASN A 7 -32.37 -19.32 12.35
C ASN A 7 -31.56 -18.21 11.68
N HIS A 8 -32.23 -17.24 11.05
CA HIS A 8 -31.62 -15.95 10.73
C HIS A 8 -31.86 -14.98 11.90
N PRO A 9 -30.80 -14.49 12.58
CA PRO A 9 -30.95 -13.41 13.56
C PRO A 9 -31.34 -12.08 12.87
N PRO A 10 -31.98 -11.15 13.59
CA PRO A 10 -32.68 -10.03 12.98
C PRO A 10 -31.77 -8.92 12.45
N SER A 11 -32.33 -8.13 11.50
CA SER A 11 -31.81 -6.86 11.00
C SER A 11 -30.40 -6.90 10.37
N THR A 12 -30.31 -7.48 9.17
CA THR A 12 -29.25 -7.15 8.21
C THR A 12 -29.36 -5.68 7.81
N VAL A 13 -28.55 -4.81 8.42
CA VAL A 13 -28.31 -3.46 7.89
C VAL A 13 -27.69 -3.63 6.51
N ASN A 14 -28.39 -3.22 5.45
CA ASN A 14 -27.88 -3.32 4.08
C ASN A 14 -26.81 -2.23 3.86
N LEU A 15 -25.61 -2.55 4.33
CA LEU A 15 -24.40 -1.73 4.23
C LEU A 15 -23.71 -2.03 2.91
N GLU A 16 -23.53 -1.00 2.11
CA GLU A 16 -22.83 -1.03 0.83
C GLU A 16 -21.50 -0.27 0.95
N LEU A 17 -20.55 -0.58 0.06
CA LEU A 17 -19.31 0.17 0.01
C LEU A 17 -19.61 1.65 -0.32
N ASP A 18 -18.81 2.55 0.25
CA ASP A 18 -18.97 3.99 0.20
C ASP A 18 -20.15 4.60 0.99
N ASP A 19 -20.93 3.77 1.71
CA ASP A 19 -21.90 4.27 2.68
C ASP A 19 -21.28 5.17 3.76
N ARG A 20 -22.03 6.19 4.18
CA ARG A 20 -21.75 6.93 5.43
C ARG A 20 -22.16 6.07 6.62
N VAL A 21 -21.24 5.88 7.55
CA VAL A 21 -21.43 5.03 8.72
C VAL A 21 -20.90 5.70 9.98
N VAL A 22 -21.47 5.31 11.12
CA VAL A 22 -21.00 5.70 12.44
C VAL A 22 -20.69 4.46 13.27
N ILE A 23 -19.53 4.47 13.93
CA ILE A 23 -19.10 3.41 14.85
C ILE A 23 -19.57 3.78 16.25
N ARG A 24 -20.40 2.94 16.88
CA ARG A 24 -20.96 3.13 18.23
C ARG A 24 -21.42 4.57 18.51
N GLY A 25 -22.14 5.18 17.56
CA GLY A 25 -22.66 6.55 17.65
C GLY A 25 -21.63 7.70 17.76
N THR A 26 -20.32 7.43 17.73
CA THR A 26 -19.28 8.42 18.08
C THR A 26 -18.30 8.75 16.95
N LYS A 27 -17.87 7.75 16.16
CA LYS A 27 -16.87 7.95 15.10
C LYS A 27 -17.51 7.84 13.72
N TYR A 28 -17.59 8.96 13.01
CA TYR A 28 -18.12 9.05 11.65
C TYR A 28 -17.06 8.72 10.60
N GLY A 29 -17.50 8.10 9.51
CA GLY A 29 -16.65 7.78 8.37
C GLY A 29 -17.40 7.22 7.18
N THR A 30 -16.64 6.70 6.23
CA THR A 30 -17.11 6.05 5.01
C THR A 30 -16.67 4.59 5.01
N LEU A 31 -17.60 3.69 4.73
CA LEU A 31 -17.35 2.26 4.63
C LEU A 31 -16.53 1.95 3.39
N LYS A 32 -15.45 1.18 3.53
CA LYS A 32 -14.48 0.86 2.46
C LYS A 32 -14.18 -0.63 2.32
N TYR A 33 -14.65 -1.46 3.25
CA TYR A 33 -14.48 -2.90 3.24
C TYR A 33 -15.60 -3.56 4.05
N ILE A 34 -16.11 -4.71 3.59
CA ILE A 34 -16.96 -5.63 4.36
C ILE A 34 -16.44 -7.03 4.09
N GLY A 35 -16.11 -7.80 5.13
CA GLY A 35 -15.61 -9.18 4.96
C GLY A 35 -14.98 -9.77 6.21
N LYS A 36 -14.16 -10.81 6.04
CA LYS A 36 -13.44 -11.46 7.16
C LYS A 36 -12.22 -10.63 7.58
N PHE A 37 -11.93 -10.58 8.87
CA PHE A 37 -10.68 -10.03 9.39
C PHE A 37 -9.75 -11.17 9.80
N HIS A 38 -8.48 -11.15 9.36
CA HIS A 38 -7.55 -12.26 9.62
C HIS A 38 -7.28 -12.58 11.11
N LEU A 39 -7.49 -11.62 12.02
CA LEU A 39 -7.24 -11.80 13.46
C LEU A 39 -8.51 -12.12 14.27
N GLU A 40 -9.71 -11.94 13.71
CA GLU A 40 -10.96 -12.10 14.46
C GLU A 40 -12.09 -12.69 13.60
N ASN A 41 -12.86 -13.59 14.19
CA ASN A 41 -13.99 -14.25 13.52
C ASN A 41 -15.15 -13.27 13.23
N GLY A 42 -16.03 -13.68 12.30
CA GLY A 42 -17.22 -12.93 11.92
C GLY A 42 -17.02 -11.96 10.75
N THR A 43 -17.99 -11.05 10.56
CA THR A 43 -17.95 -10.02 9.51
C THR A 43 -17.50 -8.69 10.10
N TRP A 44 -16.56 -8.05 9.42
CA TRP A 44 -15.88 -6.83 9.82
C TRP A 44 -16.02 -5.76 8.75
N CYS A 45 -16.19 -4.53 9.21
CA CYS A 45 -16.31 -3.33 8.41
C CYS A 45 -15.01 -2.52 8.52
N GLY A 46 -14.34 -2.31 7.38
CA GLY A 46 -13.21 -1.40 7.27
C GLY A 46 -13.67 -0.01 6.91
N ILE A 47 -13.43 0.97 7.79
CA ILE A 47 -13.98 2.31 7.71
C ILE A 47 -12.83 3.31 7.60
N LYS A 48 -12.92 4.21 6.62
CA LYS A 48 -12.14 5.44 6.58
C LYS A 48 -12.89 6.48 7.41
N LEU A 49 -12.36 6.83 8.57
CA LEU A 49 -12.87 7.92 9.41
C LEU A 49 -12.72 9.28 8.73
N ASP A 50 -13.47 10.28 9.22
CA ASP A 50 -13.32 11.67 8.80
C ASP A 50 -12.17 12.39 9.51
N ASP A 51 -11.81 11.94 10.72
CA ASP A 51 -10.77 12.51 11.58
C ASP A 51 -9.59 11.53 11.77
N PRO A 52 -8.35 12.02 12.05
CA PRO A 52 -7.14 11.21 12.26
C PRO A 52 -7.09 10.48 13.62
N SER A 53 -8.19 9.80 13.97
CA SER A 53 -8.44 9.07 15.22
C SER A 53 -8.57 7.54 15.03
N GLY A 54 -8.15 7.05 13.87
CA GLY A 54 -8.05 5.64 13.51
C GLY A 54 -6.67 5.04 13.81
N LYS A 55 -6.53 3.73 13.59
CA LYS A 55 -5.35 2.95 13.97
C LYS A 55 -4.37 2.70 12.81
N HIS A 56 -4.84 2.71 11.56
CA HIS A 56 -4.06 2.29 10.38
C HIS A 56 -4.33 3.13 9.12
N ASP A 57 -3.65 2.82 8.02
CA ASP A 57 -3.89 3.34 6.66
C ASP A 57 -4.82 2.43 5.81
N GLY A 58 -5.34 1.37 6.45
CA GLY A 58 -6.10 0.29 5.79
C GLY A 58 -5.31 -1.01 5.62
N LYS A 59 -4.04 -1.05 6.05
CA LYS A 59 -3.24 -2.27 6.24
C LYS A 59 -3.19 -2.67 7.73
N VAL A 60 -3.40 -3.95 8.04
CA VAL A 60 -3.28 -4.53 9.40
C VAL A 60 -2.64 -5.90 9.27
N GLY A 61 -1.65 -6.23 10.11
CA GLY A 61 -0.95 -7.54 10.10
C GLY A 61 -0.43 -7.96 8.72
N GLY A 62 0.26 -7.06 8.03
CA GLY A 62 0.74 -7.32 6.66
C GLY A 62 -0.33 -7.24 5.56
N MET A 63 -1.59 -7.49 5.87
CA MET A 63 -2.71 -7.61 4.92
C MET A 63 -3.39 -6.26 4.66
N ARG A 64 -3.79 -5.98 3.40
CA ARG A 64 -4.50 -4.73 3.03
C ARG A 64 -5.99 -4.98 2.81
N TYR A 65 -6.80 -4.30 3.61
CA TYR A 65 -8.27 -4.34 3.55
C TYR A 65 -8.84 -3.21 2.71
N PHE A 66 -8.27 -2.00 2.86
CA PHE A 66 -8.64 -0.82 2.10
C PHE A 66 -7.46 0.17 2.01
N LYS A 67 -7.68 1.35 1.43
CA LYS A 67 -6.68 2.43 1.35
C LYS A 67 -7.25 3.73 1.91
N CYS A 68 -6.56 4.30 2.88
CA CYS A 68 -6.80 5.64 3.40
C CYS A 68 -5.47 6.29 3.85
N GLN A 69 -5.53 7.51 4.37
CA GLN A 69 -4.37 8.14 5.03
C GLN A 69 -4.04 7.41 6.34
N HIS A 70 -2.78 7.49 6.77
CA HIS A 70 -2.36 6.94 8.07
C HIS A 70 -3.15 7.60 9.22
N ARG A 71 -3.55 6.80 10.22
CA ARG A 71 -4.48 7.17 11.31
C ARG A 71 -5.93 7.48 10.91
N TYR A 72 -6.39 7.14 9.70
CA TYR A 72 -7.82 7.26 9.33
C TYR A 72 -8.55 5.92 9.23
N GLY A 73 -7.84 4.80 9.18
CA GLY A 73 -8.44 3.47 9.07
C GLY A 73 -8.80 2.88 10.42
N VAL A 74 -10.00 2.30 10.50
CA VAL A 74 -10.45 1.41 11.59
C VAL A 74 -11.10 0.17 11.00
N LEU A 75 -10.90 -0.99 11.64
CA LEU A 75 -11.74 -2.16 11.50
C LEU A 75 -12.65 -2.26 12.73
N ALA A 76 -13.94 -2.48 12.50
CA ALA A 76 -14.95 -2.68 13.54
C ALA A 76 -15.86 -3.88 13.18
N PRO A 77 -16.37 -4.64 14.16
CA PRO A 77 -17.37 -5.67 13.91
C PRO A 77 -18.61 -5.11 13.22
N LEU A 78 -19.29 -5.90 12.38
CA LEU A 78 -20.50 -5.46 11.68
C LEU A 78 -21.59 -4.90 12.61
N HIS A 79 -21.72 -5.45 13.82
CA HIS A 79 -22.71 -5.02 14.82
C HIS A 79 -22.39 -3.68 15.51
N ASP A 80 -21.16 -3.18 15.39
CA ASP A 80 -20.73 -1.88 15.94
C ASP A 80 -20.94 -0.72 14.95
N VAL A 81 -21.45 -1.00 13.74
CA VAL A 81 -21.48 -0.08 12.60
C VAL A 81 -22.91 0.17 12.14
N GLU A 82 -23.35 1.42 12.27
CA GLU A 82 -24.68 1.86 11.86
C GLU A 82 -24.61 2.71 10.59
N LYS A 83 -25.55 2.49 9.65
CA LYS A 83 -25.70 3.33 8.45
C LYS A 83 -26.25 4.70 8.83
N VAL A 84 -25.55 5.77 8.46
CA VAL A 84 -26.03 7.14 8.67
C VAL A 84 -27.04 7.45 7.57
N ALA A 85 -28.32 7.52 7.94
CA ALA A 85 -29.37 7.99 7.03
C ALA A 85 -29.07 9.43 6.57
N SER A 86 -29.30 9.70 5.29
CA SER A 86 -28.94 10.95 4.59
C SER A 86 -29.56 12.22 5.18
N ASP A 87 -30.62 12.11 5.98
CA ASP A 87 -31.54 13.22 6.24
C ASP A 87 -31.47 13.83 7.65
N SER A 88 -30.67 13.33 8.63
CA SER A 88 -30.78 13.87 10.01
C SER A 88 -29.62 13.76 11.01
N ARG A 89 -28.49 13.07 10.75
CA ARG A 89 -27.54 12.72 11.85
C ARG A 89 -26.05 12.99 11.62
N ASP A 90 -25.66 13.63 10.52
CA ASP A 90 -24.26 14.03 10.32
C ASP A 90 -24.08 15.55 10.57
N PRO A 91 -23.48 15.97 11.71
CA PRO A 91 -23.28 17.39 12.01
C PRO A 91 -22.30 18.09 11.06
N ARG A 92 -21.57 17.36 10.21
CA ARG A 92 -20.61 17.93 9.24
C ARG A 92 -21.14 17.98 7.80
N ALA A 93 -22.22 17.27 7.48
CA ALA A 93 -22.85 17.35 6.16
C ALA A 93 -23.29 18.78 5.80
N LEU A 94 -23.83 19.51 6.80
CA LEU A 94 -24.25 20.91 6.65
C LEU A 94 -23.10 21.89 6.36
N GLN A 95 -21.86 21.55 6.71
CA GLN A 95 -20.70 22.44 6.49
C GLN A 95 -20.34 22.58 5.01
N ARG A 96 -20.65 21.57 4.16
CA ARG A 96 -20.25 21.56 2.75
C ARG A 96 -21.14 22.38 1.82
N GLN A 97 -22.26 22.93 2.31
CA GLN A 97 -23.17 23.77 1.52
C GLN A 97 -23.02 25.28 1.78
N SER A 98 -22.13 25.71 2.69
CA SER A 98 -22.07 27.10 3.19
C SER A 98 -20.87 27.95 2.72
N MET A 99 -20.16 27.56 1.65
CA MET A 99 -19.00 28.33 1.12
C MET A 99 -19.10 28.67 -0.37
N ILE A 100 -20.31 28.96 -0.87
CA ILE A 100 -20.50 29.52 -2.23
C ILE A 100 -21.49 30.70 -2.18
N SER A 101 -21.02 31.86 -1.68
CA SER A 101 -21.62 33.18 -1.94
C SER A 101 -20.78 34.30 -1.30
N THR A 102 -19.97 35.02 -2.10
CA THR A 102 -20.02 36.50 -2.34
C THR A 102 -18.70 37.04 -2.94
N GLY A 103 -18.78 37.71 -4.10
CA GLY A 103 -17.75 38.59 -4.69
C GLY A 103 -16.60 37.88 -5.46
N SER A 104 -16.55 37.84 -6.80
CA SER A 104 -16.28 38.94 -7.76
C SER A 104 -14.85 39.50 -7.63
N PHE A 105 -13.92 39.42 -8.60
CA PHE A 105 -13.90 38.98 -10.02
C PHE A 105 -12.60 38.15 -10.27
N ASP A 106 -12.20 37.62 -11.44
CA ASP A 106 -12.62 37.83 -12.84
C ASP A 106 -12.55 36.53 -13.69
N HIS A 107 -11.95 36.54 -14.91
CA HIS A 107 -11.93 35.43 -15.87
C HIS A 107 -10.56 34.79 -16.11
N PHE A 108 -10.53 33.45 -16.20
CA PHE A 108 -10.16 32.76 -17.43
C PHE A 108 -10.95 31.44 -17.55
N ARG A 109 -11.38 31.10 -18.77
CA ARG A 109 -12.11 29.86 -19.05
C ARG A 109 -11.13 28.68 -19.11
N ASP A 110 -11.47 27.61 -18.41
CA ASP A 110 -11.51 26.29 -19.02
C ASP A 110 -12.62 25.45 -18.36
N SER A 111 -13.32 24.65 -19.15
CA SER A 111 -14.22 23.61 -18.64
C SER A 111 -14.31 22.47 -19.67
N PRO A 112 -14.21 21.21 -19.22
CA PRO A 112 -14.05 20.08 -20.11
C PRO A 112 -15.38 19.49 -20.55
N SER A 113 -15.36 18.75 -21.67
CA SER A 113 -16.30 17.63 -21.85
C SER A 113 -15.68 16.55 -22.74
N SER A 114 -15.43 15.39 -22.14
CA SER A 114 -15.21 14.15 -22.88
C SER A 114 -16.55 13.56 -23.28
N ASN A 115 -16.70 13.16 -24.54
CA ASN A 115 -17.57 12.07 -25.02
C ASN A 115 -17.18 11.84 -26.49
N SER A 116 -16.38 10.82 -26.82
CA SER A 116 -16.72 9.39 -26.93
C SER A 116 -17.33 9.03 -28.29
N ASN A 117 -16.64 8.10 -28.98
CA ASN A 117 -17.01 7.19 -30.10
C ASN A 117 -15.79 7.07 -31.05
N ILE A 118 -15.02 5.98 -31.03
CA ILE A 118 -15.33 4.66 -31.64
C ILE A 118 -15.54 4.88 -33.15
N SER A 119 -14.53 4.75 -34.01
CA SER A 119 -13.98 3.49 -34.60
C SER A 119 -13.48 3.86 -36.02
N GLU A 120 -12.64 3.14 -36.76
CA GLU A 120 -11.57 2.15 -36.51
C GLU A 120 -10.89 1.88 -37.88
N ILE A 121 -9.82 1.06 -37.90
CA ILE A 121 -9.21 0.33 -39.04
C ILE A 121 -8.64 1.06 -40.28
N SER A 122 -7.39 0.66 -40.58
CA SER A 122 -6.65 0.86 -41.82
C SER A 122 -7.05 -0.13 -42.93
N ASN A 123 -6.89 0.24 -44.21
CA ASN A 123 -5.92 -0.38 -45.15
C ASN A 123 -6.21 -0.13 -46.64
N SER A 124 -5.14 -0.19 -47.43
CA SER A 124 -5.11 -0.15 -48.90
C SER A 124 -5.78 -1.35 -49.57
N SER A 125 -6.36 -1.18 -50.77
CA SER A 125 -6.29 -2.17 -51.86
C SER A 125 -6.73 -1.60 -53.21
N ASN A 126 -6.38 -2.31 -54.29
CA ASN A 126 -6.55 -1.92 -55.70
C ASN A 126 -7.97 -2.20 -56.24
N GLY A 127 -8.35 -1.64 -57.40
CA GLY A 127 -9.33 -2.34 -58.26
C GLY A 127 -10.18 -1.54 -59.26
N MET A 128 -9.63 -1.28 -60.45
CA MET A 128 -10.27 -1.40 -61.78
C MET A 128 -11.72 -0.88 -62.07
N GLY A 129 -11.80 0.08 -63.00
CA GLY A 129 -12.81 0.10 -64.09
C GLY A 129 -13.89 1.20 -64.04
N LEU A 130 -14.45 1.70 -65.16
CA LEU A 130 -14.16 1.55 -66.60
C LEU A 130 -14.79 2.73 -67.41
N CYS A 131 -13.99 3.44 -68.23
CA CYS A 131 -14.33 3.96 -69.58
C CYS A 131 -15.47 5.02 -69.82
N PRO A 132 -15.53 5.71 -71.01
CA PRO A 132 -14.45 6.35 -71.80
C PRO A 132 -14.91 7.73 -72.43
N PRO A 133 -14.53 8.23 -73.66
CA PRO A 133 -14.00 9.62 -73.77
C PRO A 133 -14.57 10.49 -74.93
N ARG A 134 -14.07 11.74 -75.10
CA ARG A 134 -13.76 12.39 -76.42
C ARG A 134 -13.05 13.76 -76.25
N SER A 135 -12.40 14.23 -77.32
CA SER A 135 -11.40 15.32 -77.38
C SER A 135 -11.65 16.21 -78.64
N PRO A 136 -10.75 17.06 -79.22
CA PRO A 136 -9.53 17.79 -78.75
C PRO A 136 -9.42 19.28 -79.26
N LYS A 137 -8.24 19.93 -79.07
CA LYS A 137 -7.67 21.15 -79.75
C LYS A 137 -8.22 22.54 -79.31
N LYS A 138 -7.39 23.57 -79.05
CA LYS A 138 -6.27 24.11 -79.87
C LYS A 138 -5.16 24.78 -79.04
N ILE A 139 -3.95 24.79 -79.61
CA ILE A 139 -2.83 25.71 -79.30
C ILE A 139 -2.96 26.94 -80.21
N PRO A 140 -2.60 28.15 -79.73
CA PRO A 140 -1.59 28.93 -80.44
C PRO A 140 -0.43 29.39 -79.53
N GLN A 141 0.79 29.07 -79.95
CA GLN A 141 1.98 29.91 -79.75
C GLN A 141 1.85 31.14 -80.69
N PRO A 142 2.65 32.24 -80.58
CA PRO A 142 3.90 32.37 -79.82
C PRO A 142 4.02 33.66 -78.99
N ASN A 143 5.12 33.83 -78.27
CA ASN A 143 6.11 34.89 -78.55
C ASN A 143 7.28 34.86 -77.55
N PHE A 144 8.50 34.69 -78.08
CA PHE A 144 9.70 35.08 -77.36
C PHE A 144 9.75 36.61 -77.28
N SER A 145 9.78 37.15 -76.07
CA SER A 145 10.40 38.44 -75.83
C SER A 145 11.06 38.39 -74.46
N THR A 146 12.36 38.63 -74.51
CA THR A 146 13.29 38.79 -73.41
C THR A 146 12.76 39.69 -72.30
N ASP A 147 12.72 39.19 -71.07
CA ASP A 147 13.09 40.00 -69.91
C ASP A 147 13.64 39.13 -68.76
N LEU A 148 14.96 38.95 -68.80
CA LEU A 148 15.73 38.52 -67.64
C LEU A 148 15.91 39.73 -66.72
N LYS A 149 15.18 39.78 -65.58
CA LYS A 149 15.63 40.37 -64.30
C LYS A 149 14.58 40.25 -63.19
N THR A 150 14.58 39.10 -62.51
CA THR A 150 14.65 39.05 -61.03
C THR A 150 15.30 37.73 -60.66
N THR A 151 16.61 37.64 -60.90
CA THR A 151 17.46 36.75 -60.11
C THR A 151 17.37 37.26 -58.67
N ARG A 152 16.57 36.62 -57.81
CA ARG A 152 16.61 36.94 -56.38
C ARG A 152 17.97 36.47 -55.87
N THR A 153 18.84 37.44 -55.68
CA THR A 153 20.27 37.26 -55.45
C THR A 153 20.51 36.44 -54.20
N LEU A 154 21.21 35.31 -54.39
CA LEU A 154 22.28 34.82 -53.54
C LEU A 154 22.14 35.22 -52.06
N SER A 155 21.52 34.34 -51.26
CA SER A 155 22.00 34.17 -49.88
C SER A 155 23.51 33.92 -49.96
N SER A 156 24.29 34.64 -49.16
CA SER A 156 25.75 34.62 -49.24
C SER A 156 26.27 33.19 -49.16
N PRO A 157 27.34 32.81 -49.89
CA PRO A 157 27.98 31.50 -49.69
C PRO A 157 28.30 31.21 -48.22
N ALA A 158 28.59 32.25 -47.43
CA ALA A 158 28.77 32.16 -45.98
C ALA A 158 27.47 31.81 -45.21
N GLU A 159 26.31 32.33 -45.61
CA GLU A 159 25.02 32.03 -44.98
C GLU A 159 24.60 30.58 -45.23
N VAL A 160 24.76 30.10 -46.47
CA VAL A 160 24.49 28.70 -46.83
C VAL A 160 25.47 27.75 -46.12
N SER A 161 26.72 28.17 -45.93
CA SER A 161 27.70 27.44 -45.11
C SER A 161 27.27 27.37 -43.65
N ASN A 162 26.93 28.50 -43.02
CA ASN A 162 26.48 28.58 -41.63
C ASN A 162 25.19 27.77 -41.38
N LEU A 163 24.27 27.71 -42.35
CA LEU A 163 23.07 26.88 -42.24
C LEU A 163 23.37 25.39 -42.36
N ARG A 164 24.32 25.00 -43.23
CA ARG A 164 24.81 23.60 -43.30
C ARG A 164 25.55 23.17 -42.05
N GLU A 165 26.33 24.06 -41.46
CA GLU A 165 27.03 23.81 -40.20
C GLU A 165 26.03 23.60 -39.05
N LYS A 166 25.04 24.50 -38.90
CA LYS A 166 23.96 24.34 -37.91
C LYS A 166 23.10 23.09 -38.14
N LEU A 167 22.91 22.66 -39.38
CA LEU A 167 22.22 21.40 -39.68
C LEU A 167 23.05 20.19 -39.19
N ASN A 168 24.35 20.17 -39.52
CA ASN A 168 25.28 19.14 -39.07
C ASN A 168 25.45 19.11 -37.54
N GLU A 169 25.42 20.26 -36.87
CA GLU A 169 25.35 20.34 -35.40
C GLU A 169 24.06 19.74 -34.84
N LYS A 170 22.90 20.03 -35.46
CA LYS A 170 21.62 19.45 -35.07
C LYS A 170 21.58 17.93 -35.30
N ASP A 171 22.13 17.45 -36.40
CA ASP A 171 22.23 16.01 -36.70
C ASP A 171 23.09 15.28 -35.66
N LYS A 172 24.26 15.84 -35.29
CA LYS A 172 25.08 15.34 -34.16
C LYS A 172 24.32 15.36 -32.84
N SER A 173 23.56 16.42 -32.57
CA SER A 173 22.74 16.52 -31.35
C SER A 173 21.66 15.43 -31.31
N ILE A 174 21.03 15.12 -32.44
CA ILE A 174 20.04 14.05 -32.59
C ILE A 174 20.70 12.68 -32.38
N GLU A 175 21.91 12.47 -32.90
CA GLU A 175 22.66 11.22 -32.71
C GLU A 175 23.09 11.02 -31.24
N GLN A 176 23.53 12.09 -30.57
CA GLN A 176 23.81 12.08 -29.13
C GLN A 176 22.56 11.73 -28.30
N LEU A 177 21.42 12.39 -28.56
CA LEU A 177 20.15 12.11 -27.88
C LEU A 177 19.66 10.67 -28.11
N LYS A 178 19.85 10.11 -29.31
CA LYS A 178 19.54 8.69 -29.57
C LYS A 178 20.39 7.74 -28.73
N LYS A 179 21.70 8.03 -28.59
CA LYS A 179 22.62 7.24 -27.78
C LYS A 179 22.31 7.35 -26.27
N GLU A 180 21.93 8.53 -25.81
CA GLU A 180 21.48 8.78 -24.44
C GLU A 180 20.18 8.01 -24.14
N HIS A 181 19.15 8.15 -24.98
CA HIS A 181 17.91 7.40 -24.85
C HIS A 181 18.11 5.87 -24.88
N GLN A 182 19.04 5.36 -25.69
CA GLN A 182 19.39 3.94 -25.70
C GLN A 182 20.06 3.48 -24.39
N LYS A 183 20.90 4.33 -23.79
CA LYS A 183 21.52 4.08 -22.49
C LYS A 183 20.46 4.06 -21.38
N ASP A 184 19.56 5.03 -21.36
CA ASP A 184 18.45 5.09 -20.39
C ASP A 184 17.55 3.85 -20.49
N HIS A 185 17.27 3.38 -21.71
CA HIS A 185 16.49 2.17 -21.93
C HIS A 185 17.18 0.90 -21.38
N LEU A 186 18.52 0.85 -21.41
CA LEU A 186 19.31 -0.25 -20.85
C LEU A 186 19.32 -0.21 -19.32
N GLU A 187 19.54 0.97 -18.72
CA GLU A 187 19.50 1.18 -17.27
C GLU A 187 18.09 0.91 -16.69
N LEU A 188 17.03 1.26 -17.44
CA LEU A 188 15.66 0.88 -17.12
C LEU A 188 15.44 -0.63 -17.17
N SER A 189 15.98 -1.33 -18.17
CA SER A 189 15.89 -2.79 -18.26
C SER A 189 16.62 -3.49 -17.11
N GLU A 190 17.78 -2.99 -16.71
CA GLU A 190 18.56 -3.55 -15.59
C GLU A 190 17.86 -3.31 -14.24
N SER A 191 17.34 -2.10 -14.02
CA SER A 191 16.59 -1.76 -12.80
C SER A 191 15.27 -2.53 -12.68
N LEU A 192 14.56 -2.77 -13.78
CA LEU A 192 13.39 -3.67 -13.81
C LEU A 192 13.76 -5.11 -13.41
N GLY A 193 14.91 -5.62 -13.87
CA GLY A 193 15.42 -6.93 -13.45
C GLY A 193 15.71 -7.00 -11.94
N LYS A 194 16.37 -5.97 -11.38
CA LYS A 194 16.60 -5.84 -9.92
C LYS A 194 15.29 -5.78 -9.15
N ILE A 195 14.30 -5.01 -9.61
CA ILE A 195 12.97 -4.93 -9.01
C ILE A 195 12.26 -6.29 -9.02
N HIS A 196 12.37 -7.07 -10.11
CA HIS A 196 11.80 -8.42 -10.16
C HIS A 196 12.46 -9.35 -9.13
N SER A 197 13.80 -9.35 -9.04
CA SER A 197 14.53 -10.17 -8.08
C SER A 197 14.15 -9.84 -6.63
N LEU A 198 14.09 -8.54 -6.28
CA LEU A 198 13.67 -8.09 -4.95
C LEU A 198 12.20 -8.45 -4.65
N LYS A 199 11.28 -8.33 -5.61
CA LYS A 199 9.89 -8.80 -5.44
C LYS A 199 9.81 -10.30 -5.15
N GLN A 200 10.65 -11.11 -5.80
CA GLN A 200 10.70 -12.55 -5.57
C GLN A 200 11.22 -12.85 -4.15
N GLN A 201 12.29 -12.19 -3.70
CA GLN A 201 12.80 -12.33 -2.33
C GLN A 201 11.76 -11.93 -1.28
N ILE A 202 11.06 -10.80 -1.48
CA ILE A 202 9.96 -10.36 -0.59
C ILE A 202 8.86 -11.42 -0.51
N THR A 203 8.49 -12.03 -1.65
CA THR A 203 7.47 -13.09 -1.69
C THR A 203 7.91 -14.33 -0.90
N THR A 204 9.16 -14.77 -1.05
CA THR A 204 9.71 -15.90 -0.28
C THR A 204 9.73 -15.62 1.22
N LEU A 205 10.16 -14.41 1.63
CA LEU A 205 10.19 -14.01 3.04
C LEU A 205 8.79 -13.94 3.65
N GLN A 206 7.79 -13.47 2.88
CA GLN A 206 6.39 -13.47 3.31
C GLN A 206 5.86 -14.89 3.58
N GLN A 207 6.15 -15.85 2.69
CA GLN A 207 5.77 -17.25 2.88
C GLN A 207 6.45 -17.87 4.12
N GLN A 208 7.73 -17.57 4.36
CA GLN A 208 8.44 -18.03 5.55
C GLN A 208 7.85 -17.43 6.84
N TYR A 209 7.48 -16.15 6.82
CA TYR A 209 6.81 -15.49 7.94
C TYR A 209 5.44 -16.11 8.24
N GLU A 210 4.62 -16.35 7.21
CA GLU A 210 3.30 -16.99 7.34
C GLU A 210 3.41 -18.41 7.94
N VAL A 211 4.39 -19.20 7.53
CA VAL A 211 4.66 -20.52 8.15
C VAL A 211 5.06 -20.37 9.63
N LYS A 212 5.87 -19.37 9.97
CA LYS A 212 6.30 -19.10 11.35
C LYS A 212 5.16 -18.59 12.23
N GLU A 213 4.28 -17.75 11.70
CA GLU A 213 3.08 -17.25 12.37
C GLU A 213 2.13 -18.42 12.70
N ASN A 214 1.89 -19.31 11.74
CA ASN A 214 1.10 -20.54 11.95
C ASN A 214 1.72 -21.48 13.01
N GLN A 215 3.05 -21.63 13.03
CA GLN A 215 3.76 -22.39 14.08
C GLN A 215 3.59 -21.75 15.45
N ASN A 216 3.65 -20.42 15.54
CA ASN A 216 3.49 -19.69 16.80
C ASN A 216 2.05 -19.83 17.35
N VAL A 217 1.03 -19.74 16.49
CA VAL A 217 -0.37 -19.97 16.86
C VAL A 217 -0.60 -21.39 17.41
N HIS A 218 0.04 -22.41 16.83
CA HIS A 218 -0.03 -23.78 17.35
C HIS A 218 0.58 -23.88 18.76
N LEU A 219 1.77 -23.32 18.98
CA LEU A 219 2.45 -23.34 20.28
C LEU A 219 1.64 -22.59 21.36
N ILE A 220 0.99 -21.48 21.02
CA ILE A 220 0.08 -20.77 21.93
C ILE A 220 -1.12 -21.65 22.30
N GLN A 221 -1.73 -22.36 21.34
CA GLN A 221 -2.85 -23.28 21.62
C GLN A 221 -2.43 -24.44 22.53
N GLU A 222 -1.23 -25.00 22.31
CA GLU A 222 -0.65 -26.06 23.14
C GLU A 222 -0.37 -25.57 24.58
N GLN A 223 0.23 -24.39 24.75
CA GLN A 223 0.44 -23.78 26.06
C GLN A 223 -0.89 -23.53 26.81
N VAL A 224 -1.95 -23.09 26.12
CA VAL A 224 -3.28 -22.91 26.74
C VAL A 224 -3.87 -24.24 27.22
N GLN A 225 -3.76 -25.30 26.42
CA GLN A 225 -4.23 -26.64 26.81
C GLN A 225 -3.45 -27.20 28.00
N LEU A 226 -2.13 -27.09 27.98
CA LEU A 226 -1.27 -27.50 29.10
C LEU A 226 -1.60 -26.72 30.38
N LYS A 227 -1.85 -25.41 30.27
CA LYS A 227 -2.23 -24.59 31.42
C LYS A 227 -3.55 -25.02 32.04
N GLN A 228 -4.59 -25.26 31.23
CA GLN A 228 -5.87 -25.80 31.73
C GLN A 228 -5.67 -27.17 32.40
N ARG A 229 -4.84 -28.05 31.82
CA ARG A 229 -4.55 -29.36 32.41
C ARG A 229 -3.87 -29.25 33.78
N VAL A 230 -2.98 -28.27 33.97
CA VAL A 230 -2.36 -27.96 35.26
C VAL A 230 -3.39 -27.42 36.25
N GLU A 231 -4.23 -26.47 35.85
CA GLU A 231 -5.30 -25.91 36.69
C GLU A 231 -6.29 -27.02 37.16
N ASP A 232 -6.70 -27.93 36.27
CA ASP A 232 -7.55 -29.10 36.60
C ASP A 232 -6.89 -30.04 37.63
N LEU A 233 -5.61 -30.37 37.45
CA LEU A 233 -4.85 -31.25 38.35
C LEU A 233 -4.62 -30.59 39.71
N GLN A 234 -4.43 -29.27 39.73
CA GLN A 234 -4.23 -28.49 40.94
C GLN A 234 -5.53 -28.41 41.77
N PHE A 235 -6.68 -28.25 41.12
CA PHE A 235 -8.00 -28.35 41.77
C PHE A 235 -8.25 -29.75 42.35
N GLN A 236 -7.91 -30.82 41.62
CA GLN A 236 -8.01 -32.18 42.14
C GLN A 236 -7.14 -32.39 43.39
N LEU A 237 -5.93 -31.82 43.44
CA LEU A 237 -5.06 -31.90 44.61
C LEU A 237 -5.59 -31.12 45.82
N GLU A 238 -6.20 -29.95 45.62
CA GLU A 238 -6.85 -29.18 46.70
C GLU A 238 -8.04 -29.94 47.32
N GLU A 239 -8.82 -30.69 46.53
CA GLU A 239 -9.93 -31.52 47.02
C GLU A 239 -9.46 -32.62 48.00
N TYR A 240 -8.22 -33.11 47.87
CA TYR A 240 -7.63 -34.09 48.80
C TYR A 240 -6.96 -33.46 50.04
N GLN A 241 -6.89 -32.13 50.17
CA GLN A 241 -6.03 -31.47 51.17
C GLN A 241 -6.72 -30.82 52.39
N SER A 242 -8.03 -31.02 52.65
CA SER A 242 -8.57 -30.73 53.99
C SER A 242 -9.87 -31.48 54.36
N PRO A 243 -10.17 -31.72 55.65
CA PRO A 243 -9.39 -31.43 56.86
C PRO A 243 -8.93 -32.67 57.66
N GLU A 244 -7.81 -32.53 58.36
CA GLU A 244 -7.20 -33.47 59.33
C GLU A 244 -8.07 -33.71 60.60
N SER A 245 -9.28 -34.22 60.46
CA SER A 245 -10.25 -34.34 61.57
C SER A 245 -10.34 -35.72 62.24
N ASN A 246 -9.53 -36.72 61.82
CA ASN A 246 -9.64 -38.10 62.29
C ASN A 246 -8.37 -38.74 62.89
N LEU A 247 -7.21 -38.06 62.92
CA LEU A 247 -5.93 -38.65 63.37
C LEU A 247 -5.53 -38.31 64.82
N VAL A 248 -6.50 -37.96 65.68
CA VAL A 248 -6.27 -37.79 67.14
C VAL A 248 -6.93 -38.93 67.92
N LYS A 249 -6.33 -40.12 67.86
CA LYS A 249 -6.45 -41.27 68.79
C LYS A 249 -5.40 -42.33 68.38
N LEU A 250 -4.95 -43.13 69.36
CA LEU A 250 -3.69 -43.91 69.35
C LEU A 250 -2.48 -42.95 69.30
N SER A 251 -1.78 -42.61 70.40
CA SER A 251 -1.49 -43.33 71.65
C SER A 251 -0.77 -44.66 71.44
N ASP A 252 0.55 -44.61 71.69
CA ASP A 252 1.38 -45.70 72.22
C ASP A 252 1.46 -47.02 71.43
N ASP A 253 2.25 -47.06 70.36
CA ASP A 253 2.73 -48.33 69.76
C ASP A 253 4.22 -48.23 69.33
N PRO A 254 5.12 -49.16 69.70
CA PRO A 254 6.56 -49.06 69.40
C PRO A 254 6.97 -49.39 67.94
N GLN A 255 6.03 -49.52 67.01
CA GLN A 255 6.32 -49.85 65.60
C GLN A 255 6.58 -48.61 64.74
N LEU A 256 7.68 -47.89 65.02
CA LEU A 256 8.18 -46.85 64.11
C LEU A 256 8.93 -47.46 62.91
N VAL A 257 8.24 -48.31 62.15
CA VAL A 257 8.67 -48.75 60.82
C VAL A 257 7.80 -48.01 59.82
N LEU A 258 8.34 -46.92 59.26
CA LEU A 258 7.76 -46.27 58.07
C LEU A 258 7.45 -47.35 57.05
N SER A 259 6.21 -47.43 56.60
CA SER A 259 5.83 -48.47 55.66
C SER A 259 6.59 -48.24 54.35
N VAL A 260 6.97 -49.33 53.66
CA VAL A 260 7.69 -49.25 52.38
C VAL A 260 6.95 -48.33 51.38
N ASN A 261 5.61 -48.37 51.44
CA ASN A 261 4.72 -47.56 50.62
C ASN A 261 4.79 -46.05 50.92
N GLU A 262 5.12 -45.62 52.14
CA GLU A 262 5.31 -44.20 52.47
C GLU A 262 6.69 -43.69 52.02
N ILE A 263 7.70 -44.55 52.08
CA ILE A 263 9.06 -44.25 51.60
C ILE A 263 9.08 -44.16 50.06
N GLU A 264 8.39 -45.08 49.37
CA GLU A 264 8.23 -45.03 47.91
C GLU A 264 7.49 -43.76 47.45
N ASN A 265 6.39 -43.39 48.12
CA ASN A 265 5.69 -42.13 47.85
C ASN A 265 6.61 -40.90 48.04
N PHE A 266 7.42 -40.87 49.11
CA PHE A 266 8.33 -39.75 49.34
C PHE A 266 9.42 -39.65 48.27
N ALA A 267 10.00 -40.79 47.85
CA ALA A 267 10.98 -40.84 46.77
C ALA A 267 10.39 -40.33 45.44
N GLU A 268 9.17 -40.76 45.09
CA GLU A 268 8.49 -40.35 43.86
C GLU A 268 8.13 -38.84 43.87
N THR A 269 7.77 -38.28 45.04
CA THR A 269 7.58 -36.81 45.17
C THR A 269 8.88 -36.03 45.02
N ASN A 270 10.00 -36.56 45.51
CA ASN A 270 11.29 -35.89 45.43
C ASN A 270 11.85 -35.91 43.99
N GLU A 271 11.59 -36.98 43.23
CA GLU A 271 11.91 -37.05 41.80
C GLU A 271 11.09 -36.03 40.99
N LYS A 272 9.77 -35.92 41.26
CA LYS A 272 8.91 -34.90 40.65
C LYS A 272 9.36 -33.48 40.97
N LEU A 273 9.85 -33.24 42.20
CA LEU A 273 10.42 -31.94 42.60
C LEU A 273 11.66 -31.59 41.75
N ALA A 274 12.61 -32.52 41.60
CA ALA A 274 13.81 -32.32 40.79
C ALA A 274 13.50 -32.09 39.30
N GLN A 275 12.48 -32.78 38.76
CA GLN A 275 11.99 -32.53 37.41
C GLN A 275 11.39 -31.12 37.28
N LEU A 276 10.61 -30.66 38.27
CA LEU A 276 10.05 -29.31 38.33
C LEU A 276 11.14 -28.23 38.41
N GLU A 277 12.19 -28.44 39.21
CA GLU A 277 13.36 -27.54 39.27
C GLU A 277 14.07 -27.47 37.91
N SER A 278 14.28 -28.61 37.24
CA SER A 278 14.87 -28.63 35.88
C SER A 278 14.01 -27.90 34.85
N ILE A 279 12.68 -28.02 34.92
CA ILE A 279 11.77 -27.31 34.00
C ILE A 279 11.79 -25.80 34.27
N ASN A 280 11.79 -25.39 35.54
CA ASN A 280 11.88 -23.97 35.92
C ASN A 280 13.21 -23.34 35.48
N GLN A 281 14.32 -24.09 35.51
CA GLN A 281 15.59 -23.60 34.96
C GLN A 281 15.49 -23.37 33.45
N ILE A 282 15.00 -24.37 32.69
CA ILE A 282 14.82 -24.25 31.23
C ILE A 282 13.93 -23.05 30.85
N LEU A 283 12.81 -22.86 31.56
CA LEU A 283 11.91 -21.71 31.36
C LEU A 283 12.57 -20.36 31.71
N THR A 284 13.52 -20.35 32.64
CA THR A 284 14.28 -19.15 33.00
C THR A 284 15.29 -18.80 31.91
N ASP A 285 16.02 -19.80 31.41
CA ASP A 285 16.99 -19.65 30.31
C ASP A 285 16.28 -19.20 29.01
N GLU A 286 15.14 -19.81 28.67
CA GLU A 286 14.33 -19.46 27.50
C GLU A 286 13.77 -18.02 27.60
N LYS A 287 13.34 -17.61 28.80
CA LYS A 287 12.88 -16.23 29.05
C LYS A 287 14.01 -15.21 28.87
N GLU A 288 15.22 -15.50 29.34
CA GLU A 288 16.38 -14.61 29.18
C GLU A 288 16.77 -14.47 27.70
N LEU A 289 16.70 -15.58 26.94
CA LEU A 289 16.96 -15.60 25.50
C LEU A 289 15.92 -14.79 24.71
N LEU A 290 14.64 -14.90 25.06
CA LEU A 290 13.56 -14.06 24.51
C LEU A 290 13.70 -12.57 24.85
N GLN A 291 14.23 -12.23 26.04
CA GLN A 291 14.50 -10.84 26.39
C GLN A 291 15.62 -10.21 25.54
N GLU A 292 16.66 -10.97 25.22
CA GLU A 292 17.74 -10.49 24.33
C GLU A 292 17.26 -10.39 22.86
N GLU A 293 16.40 -11.30 22.37
CA GLU A 293 15.77 -11.18 21.05
C GLU A 293 14.89 -9.92 20.95
N LEU A 294 14.09 -9.62 21.99
CA LEU A 294 13.28 -8.40 22.06
C LEU A 294 14.14 -7.12 22.06
N LYS A 295 15.33 -7.16 22.68
CA LYS A 295 16.29 -6.06 22.67
C LYS A 295 16.89 -5.84 21.28
N GLN A 296 17.33 -6.90 20.60
CA GLN A 296 17.81 -6.81 19.20
C GLN A 296 16.71 -6.31 18.25
N LEU A 297 15.46 -6.73 18.46
CA LEU A 297 14.30 -6.23 17.71
C LEU A 297 14.05 -4.73 17.94
N HIS A 298 14.33 -4.21 19.14
CA HIS A 298 14.24 -2.80 19.45
C HIS A 298 15.32 -1.99 18.73
N GLU A 299 16.58 -2.41 18.81
CA GLU A 299 17.72 -1.78 18.12
C GLU A 299 17.51 -1.75 16.59
N MET A 300 16.98 -2.84 16.00
CA MET A 300 16.60 -2.86 14.57
C MET A 300 15.48 -1.87 14.23
N LYS A 301 14.47 -1.69 15.11
CA LYS A 301 13.40 -0.70 14.89
C LYS A 301 13.93 0.72 15.00
N GLU A 302 14.85 1.00 15.91
CA GLU A 302 15.52 2.31 15.97
C GLU A 302 16.31 2.58 14.68
N SER A 303 17.10 1.61 14.22
CA SER A 303 17.77 1.65 12.91
C SER A 303 16.80 1.94 11.74
N GLU A 304 15.64 1.26 11.70
CA GLU A 304 14.60 1.50 10.70
C GLU A 304 14.03 2.93 10.77
N THR A 305 13.86 3.50 11.97
CA THR A 305 13.40 4.88 12.12
C THR A 305 14.43 5.90 11.66
N HIS A 306 15.71 5.69 11.96
CA HIS A 306 16.80 6.54 11.45
C HIS A 306 16.88 6.51 9.92
N ALA A 307 16.78 5.32 9.32
CA ALA A 307 16.74 5.16 7.86
C ALA A 307 15.54 5.90 7.22
N LYS A 308 14.35 5.84 7.83
CA LYS A 308 13.17 6.61 7.38
C LYS A 308 13.39 8.11 7.46
N THR A 309 13.92 8.62 8.58
CA THR A 309 14.20 10.07 8.70
C THR A 309 15.23 10.56 7.69
N TYR A 310 16.21 9.73 7.33
CA TYR A 310 17.19 10.06 6.29
C TYR A 310 16.56 10.06 4.87
N ILE A 311 15.63 9.14 4.60
CA ILE A 311 14.84 9.15 3.35
C ILE A 311 13.98 10.42 3.27
N ASP A 312 13.26 10.80 4.34
CA ASP A 312 12.46 12.02 4.39
C ASP A 312 13.31 13.29 4.14
N GLU A 313 14.56 13.31 4.61
CA GLU A 313 15.49 14.41 4.35
C GLU A 313 15.95 14.43 2.89
N LEU A 314 16.31 13.29 2.32
CA LEU A 314 16.64 13.17 0.90
C LEU A 314 15.47 13.60 0.01
N GLU A 315 14.24 13.19 0.32
CA GLU A 315 13.05 13.60 -0.43
C GLU A 315 12.86 15.13 -0.42
N ARG A 316 13.11 15.80 0.73
CA ARG A 316 13.11 17.27 0.79
C ARG A 316 14.19 17.89 -0.10
N THR A 317 15.40 17.34 -0.15
CA THR A 317 16.46 17.86 -1.04
C THR A 317 16.13 17.64 -2.52
N ILE A 318 15.47 16.54 -2.86
CA ILE A 318 14.98 16.29 -4.22
C ILE A 318 13.92 17.33 -4.60
N GLU A 319 13.00 17.66 -3.69
CA GLU A 319 11.95 18.66 -3.96
C GLU A 319 12.51 20.08 -4.10
N THR A 320 13.53 20.47 -3.35
CA THR A 320 14.21 21.77 -3.55
C THR A 320 14.97 21.81 -4.88
N PHE A 321 15.63 20.73 -5.30
CA PHE A 321 16.24 20.67 -6.63
C PHE A 321 15.21 20.71 -7.77
N LYS A 322 14.07 20.03 -7.65
CA LYS A 322 12.96 20.17 -8.63
C LYS A 322 12.51 21.62 -8.77
N PHE A 323 12.36 22.34 -7.65
CA PHE A 323 11.97 23.75 -7.66
C PHE A 323 13.03 24.64 -8.36
N GLN A 324 14.31 24.41 -8.09
CA GLN A 324 15.42 25.11 -8.78
C GLN A 324 15.43 24.84 -10.28
N ILE A 325 15.20 23.59 -10.70
CA ILE A 325 15.10 23.21 -12.12
C ILE A 325 13.93 23.93 -12.80
N ALA A 326 12.76 23.99 -12.15
CA ALA A 326 11.58 24.68 -12.68
C ALA A 326 11.80 26.21 -12.85
N ASP A 327 12.47 26.85 -11.89
CA ASP A 327 12.86 28.28 -11.99
C ASP A 327 13.86 28.52 -13.13
N LEU A 328 14.88 27.66 -13.28
CA LEU A 328 15.84 27.73 -14.39
C LEU A 328 15.16 27.50 -15.75
N GLN A 329 14.21 26.58 -15.85
CA GLN A 329 13.42 26.36 -17.06
C GLN A 329 12.56 27.57 -17.40
N SER A 330 11.89 28.19 -16.41
CA SER A 330 11.13 29.43 -16.59
C SER A 330 12.00 30.58 -17.11
N LYS A 331 13.18 30.78 -16.50
CA LYS A 331 14.16 31.78 -16.96
C LYS A 331 14.65 31.50 -18.38
N THR A 332 14.88 30.24 -18.72
CA THR A 332 15.30 29.82 -20.07
C THR A 332 14.21 30.13 -21.11
N ASN A 333 12.94 29.85 -20.79
CA ASN A 333 11.81 30.18 -21.66
C ASN A 333 11.68 31.69 -21.91
N GLN A 334 11.77 32.51 -20.85
CA GLN A 334 11.76 33.98 -20.98
C GLN A 334 12.93 34.52 -21.83
N TRP A 335 14.11 33.89 -21.75
CA TRP A 335 15.24 34.23 -22.62
C TRP A 335 14.97 33.87 -24.08
N ASN A 336 14.42 32.69 -24.35
CA ASN A 336 14.06 32.25 -25.70
C ASN A 336 12.98 33.17 -26.32
N GLU A 337 11.98 33.59 -25.55
CA GLU A 337 10.94 34.54 -25.98
C GLU A 337 11.56 35.89 -26.37
N LYS A 338 12.45 36.44 -25.55
CA LYS A 338 13.19 37.68 -25.85
C LYS A 338 14.06 37.54 -27.10
N GLU A 339 14.79 36.44 -27.24
CA GLU A 339 15.61 36.18 -28.43
C GLU A 339 14.73 36.10 -29.69
N THR A 340 13.56 35.47 -29.59
CA THR A 340 12.59 35.37 -30.69
C THR A 340 12.03 36.73 -31.07
N PHE A 341 11.71 37.58 -30.09
CA PHE A 341 11.27 38.96 -30.31
C PHE A 341 12.34 39.80 -31.04
N TYR A 342 13.60 39.76 -30.57
CA TYR A 342 14.68 40.50 -31.24
C TYR A 342 14.94 40.00 -32.68
N LYS A 343 14.82 38.70 -32.94
CA LYS A 343 14.91 38.12 -34.30
C LYS A 343 13.77 38.52 -35.24
N GLN A 344 12.65 39.06 -34.73
CA GLN A 344 11.55 39.60 -35.56
C GLN A 344 11.68 41.11 -35.83
N GLN A 345 12.64 41.78 -35.18
CA GLN A 345 12.89 43.23 -35.32
C GLN A 345 14.02 43.54 -36.34
N ILE A 346 14.67 42.50 -36.88
CA ILE A 346 15.78 42.55 -37.84
C ILE A 346 15.30 41.94 -39.17
#